data_AF-A0ABD6Z1U1-F1
#
_entry.id   AF-A0ABD6Z1U1-F1
#
_cell.length_a   1.000
_cell.length_b   1.000
_cell.length_c   1.000
_cell.angle_alpha   90.00
_cell.angle_beta   90.00
_cell.angle_gamma   90.00
#
_symmetry.space_group_name_H-M   'P 1'
#
loop_
_entity.id
_entity.type
_entity.pdbx_description
1 polymer ?
#
loop_
_entity_poly.entity_id
_entity_poly.type
_entity_poly.pdbx_seq_one_letter_code
_entity_poly.pdbx_strand_id
1 'polypeptide(L)'
;MDINKSLLNFITDGVVTCKQLDDFYNTYHEDKEFPDAVDFLSGSVVIDMAQLKEELYHSEDAHLLGAVEYMQKYYPSAISLIDLIPRKKQRFIH
;
A
#
# COMPACT_ATOMS: atom_id res chain seq x y z
N MET A 1 -6.59 -13.58 -10.73
CA MET A 1 -6.57 -12.15 -11.13
C MET A 1 -5.22 -11.91 -11.78
N ASP A 2 -5.11 -11.08 -12.83
CA ASP A 2 -3.85 -10.89 -13.56
C ASP A 2 -3.04 -9.75 -12.94
N ILE A 3 -1.77 -9.98 -12.60
CA ILE A 3 -0.93 -9.00 -11.90
C ILE A 3 -0.64 -7.77 -12.76
N ASN A 4 -0.39 -7.96 -14.04
CA ASN A 4 -0.08 -6.89 -14.98
C ASN A 4 -1.29 -5.95 -15.17
N LYS A 5 -2.51 -6.51 -15.21
CA LYS A 5 -3.74 -5.72 -15.26
C LYS A 5 -3.96 -4.91 -13.98
N SER A 6 -3.74 -5.51 -12.81
CA SER A 6 -3.86 -4.81 -11.52
C SER A 6 -2.83 -3.71 -11.37
N LEU A 7 -1.59 -3.98 -11.77
CA LEU A 7 -0.49 -3.01 -11.80
C LEU A 7 -0.82 -1.82 -12.70
N LEU A 8 -1.35 -2.07 -13.91
CA LEU A 8 -1.72 -1.01 -14.84
C LEU A 8 -2.78 -0.06 -14.27
N ASN A 9 -3.75 -0.60 -13.53
CA ASN A 9 -4.74 0.23 -12.84
C ASN A 9 -4.08 1.14 -11.80
N PHE A 10 -3.18 0.59 -10.97
CA PHE A 10 -2.49 1.35 -9.93
C PHE A 10 -1.66 2.49 -10.51
N ILE A 11 -0.94 2.22 -11.61
CA ILE A 11 -0.12 3.23 -12.29
C ILE A 11 -0.99 4.31 -12.96
N THR A 12 -2.13 3.93 -13.53
CA THR A 12 -3.03 4.87 -14.21
C THR A 12 -3.66 5.84 -13.22
N ASP A 13 -4.10 5.34 -12.06
CA ASP A 13 -4.64 6.18 -10.99
C ASP A 13 -3.54 7.01 -10.32
N GLY A 14 -2.30 6.49 -10.27
CA GLY A 14 -1.11 7.17 -9.73
C GLY A 14 -1.14 7.37 -8.21
N VAL A 15 -2.27 7.11 -7.58
CA VAL A 15 -2.52 7.21 -6.14
C VAL A 15 -3.12 5.89 -5.69
N VAL A 16 -2.53 5.29 -4.66
CA VAL A 16 -2.95 4.00 -4.11
C VAL A 16 -3.12 4.11 -2.61
N THR A 17 -4.13 3.45 -2.09
CA THR A 17 -4.45 3.44 -0.66
C THR A 17 -3.77 2.27 0.06
N CYS A 18 -3.64 2.35 1.39
CA CYS A 18 -3.04 1.25 2.18
C CYS A 18 -3.79 -0.07 1.96
N LYS A 19 -5.13 -0.03 1.86
CA LYS A 19 -5.92 -1.23 1.58
C LYS A 19 -5.63 -1.84 0.21
N GLN A 20 -5.51 -1.02 -0.83
CA GLN A 20 -5.17 -1.51 -2.17
C GLN A 20 -3.78 -2.16 -2.19
N LEU A 21 -2.81 -1.61 -1.45
CA LEU A 21 -1.49 -2.22 -1.32
C LEU A 21 -1.55 -3.55 -0.55
N ASP A 22 -2.35 -3.62 0.51
CA ASP A 22 -2.55 -4.84 1.28
C ASP A 22 -3.17 -5.95 0.42
N ASP A 23 -4.25 -5.63 -0.29
CA ASP A 23 -4.94 -6.52 -1.21
C ASP A 23 -4.00 -6.99 -2.34
N PHE A 24 -3.19 -6.09 -2.90
CA PHE A 24 -2.22 -6.42 -3.94
C PHE A 24 -1.16 -7.40 -3.43
N TYR A 25 -0.56 -7.12 -2.28
CA TYR A 25 0.44 -8.02 -1.69
C TYR A 25 -0.16 -9.40 -1.39
N ASN A 26 -1.30 -9.44 -0.70
CA ASN A 26 -1.96 -10.71 -0.36
C ASN A 26 -2.31 -11.54 -1.59
N THR A 27 -2.69 -10.88 -2.69
CA THR A 27 -3.06 -11.57 -3.93
C THR A 27 -1.85 -12.05 -4.74
N TYR A 28 -0.75 -11.29 -4.75
CA TYR A 28 0.31 -11.46 -5.73
C TYR A 28 1.70 -11.75 -5.17
N HIS A 29 1.93 -11.76 -3.85
CA HIS A 29 3.29 -11.92 -3.30
C HIS A 29 3.99 -13.24 -3.69
N GLU A 30 3.25 -14.30 -4.03
CA GLU A 30 3.80 -15.57 -4.53
C GLU A 30 3.92 -15.62 -6.07
N ASP A 31 3.43 -14.59 -6.78
CA ASP A 31 3.52 -14.52 -8.23
C ASP A 31 4.98 -14.27 -8.67
N LYS A 32 5.39 -14.96 -9.74
CA LYS A 32 6.74 -14.82 -10.30
C LYS A 32 7.04 -13.41 -10.82
N GLU A 33 6.03 -12.66 -11.24
CA GLU A 33 6.15 -11.29 -11.77
C GLU A 33 6.06 -10.23 -10.64
N PHE A 34 5.85 -10.65 -9.39
CA PHE A 34 5.71 -9.74 -8.26
C PHE A 34 6.91 -8.82 -8.03
N PRO A 35 8.18 -9.30 -8.09
CA PRO A 35 9.33 -8.42 -7.90
C PRO A 35 9.40 -7.30 -8.94
N ASP A 36 9.07 -7.61 -10.19
CA ASP A 36 9.03 -6.63 -11.27
C ASP A 36 7.91 -5.61 -11.05
N ALA A 37 6.72 -6.08 -10.66
CA ALA A 37 5.59 -5.21 -10.35
C ALA A 37 5.90 -4.24 -9.20
N VAL A 38 6.61 -4.69 -8.16
CA VAL A 38 7.03 -3.82 -7.04
C VAL A 38 8.01 -2.74 -7.51
N ASP A 39 8.98 -3.05 -8.38
CA ASP A 39 9.89 -2.03 -8.90
C ASP A 39 9.14 -0.99 -9.75
N PHE A 40 8.16 -1.42 -10.56
CA PHE A 40 7.29 -0.49 -11.31
C PHE A 40 6.44 0.39 -10.39
N LEU A 41 5.80 -0.18 -9.36
CA LEU A 41 5.03 0.57 -8.36
C LEU A 41 5.90 1.63 -7.69
N SER A 42 7.13 1.26 -7.28
CA SER A 42 8.04 2.16 -6.59
C SER A 42 8.29 3.48 -7.34
N GLY A 43 8.27 3.47 -8.67
CA GLY A 43 8.49 4.66 -9.49
C GLY A 43 7.23 5.44 -9.86
N SER A 44 6.06 4.83 -9.70
CA SER A 44 4.86 5.24 -10.45
C SER A 44 3.67 5.62 -9.57
N VAL A 45 3.65 5.21 -8.30
CA VAL A 45 2.51 5.45 -7.42
C VAL A 45 2.87 6.25 -6.18
N VAL A 46 1.87 6.93 -5.64
CA VAL A 46 1.92 7.66 -4.38
C VAL A 46 0.93 7.04 -3.41
N ILE A 47 1.36 6.84 -2.17
CA ILE A 47 0.56 6.18 -1.14
C ILE A 47 -0.30 7.22 -0.44
N ASP A 48 -1.61 7.11 -0.59
CA ASP A 48 -2.58 7.96 0.06
C ASP A 48 -2.87 7.46 1.48
N MET A 49 -2.46 8.27 2.46
CA MET A 49 -2.69 8.01 3.88
C MET A 49 -4.03 8.57 4.38
N ALA A 50 -4.80 9.29 3.56
CA ALA A 50 -6.10 9.85 3.94
C ALA A 50 -7.08 8.75 4.36
N GLN A 51 -7.17 7.69 3.56
CA GLN A 51 -7.97 6.50 3.87
C GLN A 51 -7.64 5.96 5.27
N LEU A 52 -6.35 5.82 5.57
CA LEU A 52 -5.90 5.24 6.83
C LEU A 52 -6.14 6.18 8.03
N LYS A 53 -6.01 7.49 7.84
CA LYS A 53 -6.31 8.49 8.88
C LYS A 53 -7.80 8.56 9.19
N GLU A 54 -8.65 8.51 8.17
CA GLU A 54 -10.11 8.50 8.33
C GLU A 54 -10.55 7.24 9.08
N GLU A 55 -10.04 6.08 8.68
CA GLU A 55 -10.29 4.82 9.39
C GLU A 55 -9.82 4.85 10.83
N LEU A 56 -8.58 5.32 11.08
CA LEU A 56 -8.07 5.48 12.44
C LEU A 56 -8.95 6.40 13.27
N TYR A 57 -9.35 7.57 12.74
CA TYR A 57 -10.19 8.54 13.44
C TYR A 57 -11.55 7.97 13.85
N HIS A 58 -12.11 7.09 13.03
CA HIS A 58 -13.39 6.41 13.32
C HIS A 58 -13.23 5.09 14.08
N SER A 59 -12.01 4.61 14.32
CA SER A 59 -11.75 3.38 15.04
C SER A 59 -11.71 3.57 16.56
N GLU A 60 -11.93 2.48 17.30
CA GLU A 60 -11.75 2.46 18.76
C GLU A 60 -10.29 2.72 19.17
N ASP A 61 -9.35 2.56 18.23
CA ASP A 61 -7.93 2.78 18.43
C ASP A 61 -7.49 4.24 18.23
N ALA A 62 -8.40 5.16 17.87
CA ALA A 62 -8.07 6.57 17.57
C ALA A 62 -7.27 7.27 18.68
N HIS A 63 -7.48 6.87 19.94
CA HIS A 63 -6.80 7.40 21.12
C HIS A 63 -5.61 6.57 21.59
N LEU A 64 -5.40 5.40 20.96
CA LEU A 64 -4.42 4.40 21.38
C LEU A 64 -3.27 4.27 20.39
N LEU A 65 -3.54 4.44 19.09
CA LEU A 65 -2.59 4.19 18.01
C LEU A 65 -2.35 5.43 17.15
N GLY A 66 -1.12 5.60 16.68
CA GLY A 66 -0.80 6.45 15.55
C GLY A 66 -1.10 5.77 14.21
N ALA A 67 -1.11 6.54 13.11
CA ALA A 67 -1.38 6.03 11.77
C ALA A 67 -0.47 4.84 11.37
N VAL A 68 0.81 4.89 11.69
CA VAL A 68 1.74 3.79 11.39
C VAL A 68 1.39 2.52 12.18
N GLU A 69 1.03 2.67 13.46
CA GLU A 69 0.66 1.53 14.33
C GLU A 69 -0.69 0.94 13.91
N TYR A 70 -1.64 1.79 13.51
CA TYR A 70 -2.90 1.37 12.92
C TYR A 70 -2.67 0.57 11.63
N MET A 71 -1.80 1.06 10.74
CA MET A 71 -1.40 0.33 9.54
C MET A 71 -0.74 -1.02 9.87
N GLN A 72 0.11 -1.08 10.90
CA GLN A 72 0.73 -2.35 11.33
C GLN A 72 -0.30 -3.36 11.83
N LYS A 73 -1.34 -2.88 12.52
CA LYS A 73 -2.39 -3.72 13.09
C LYS A 73 -3.37 -4.22 12.02
N TYR A 74 -3.77 -3.36 11.08
CA TYR A 74 -4.87 -3.63 10.15
C TYR A 74 -4.44 -3.92 8.71
N TYR A 75 -3.26 -3.47 8.29
CA TYR A 75 -2.72 -3.64 6.94
C TYR A 75 -1.24 -4.09 6.95
N PRO A 76 -0.89 -5.20 7.63
CA PRO A 76 0.49 -5.65 7.75
C PRO A 76 1.11 -6.05 6.39
N SER A 77 0.31 -6.46 5.42
CA SER A 77 0.78 -6.81 4.08
C SER A 77 1.09 -5.57 3.24
N ALA A 78 0.35 -4.48 3.44
CA ALA A 78 0.72 -3.18 2.87
C ALA A 78 2.11 -2.74 3.34
N ILE A 79 2.43 -2.95 4.62
CA ILE A 79 3.77 -2.65 5.16
C ILE A 79 4.83 -3.50 4.50
N SER A 80 4.55 -4.80 4.36
CA SER A 80 5.47 -5.72 3.68
C SER A 80 5.77 -5.25 2.26
N LEU A 81 4.77 -4.78 1.53
CA LEU A 81 4.96 -4.19 0.20
C LEU A 81 5.76 -2.87 0.23
N ILE A 82 5.42 -1.97 1.16
CA ILE A 82 6.10 -0.68 1.31
C ILE A 82 7.57 -0.86 1.67
N ASP A 83 7.90 -1.85 2.49
CA ASP A 83 9.28 -2.16 2.90
C ASP A 83 10.12 -2.71 1.74
N LEU A 84 9.48 -3.31 0.72
CA LEU A 84 10.15 -3.69 -0.53
C LEU A 84 10.44 -2.50 -1.44
N ILE A 85 9.71 -1.38 -1.28
CA ILE A 85 9.95 -0.14 -2.01
C ILE A 85 11.14 0.60 -1.39
N PRO A 86 12.19 0.95 -2.17
CA PRO A 86 13.32 1.70 -1.64
C PRO A 86 12.85 3.03 -1.00
N ARG A 87 13.31 3.35 0.22
CA ARG A 87 12.88 4.56 0.97
C ARG A 87 12.91 5.86 0.17
N LYS A 88 13.91 6.03 -0.72
CA LYS A 88 14.04 7.22 -1.59
C LYS A 88 12.94 7.35 -2.66
N LYS A 89 12.24 6.25 -2.95
CA LYS A 89 11.15 6.15 -3.93
C LYS A 89 9.77 6.15 -3.26
N GLN A 90 9.69 5.89 -1.95
CA GLN A 90 8.43 5.95 -1.21
C GLN A 90 7.89 7.39 -1.21
N ARG A 91 6.64 7.57 -1.68
CA ARG A 91 5.95 8.86 -1.71
C ARG A 91 4.63 8.71 -0.98
N PHE A 92 4.37 9.58 -0.02
CA PHE A 92 3.15 9.59 0.77
C PHE A 92 2.44 10.94 0.63
N ILE A 93 1.11 10.90 0.48
CA ILE A 93 0.24 12.09 0.50
C ILE A 93 -0.83 11.97 1.59
N HIS A 94 -1.53 13.07 1.84
CA HIS A 94 -2.46 13.25 2.95
C HIS A 94 -3.75 13.88 2.47
#